data_AF-A0A3L7AR56-F1
#
_entry.id   AF-A0A3L7AR56-F1
#
_cell.length_a   1.000
_cell.length_b   1.000
_cell.length_c   1.000
_cell.angle_alpha   90.00
_cell.angle_beta   90.00
_cell.angle_gamma   90.00
#
_symmetry.space_group_name_H-M   'P 1'
#
loop_
_entity.id
_entity.type
_entity.pdbx_description
1 polymer ?
#
loop_
_entity_poly.entity_id
_entity_poly.type
_entity_poly.pdbx_seq_one_letter_code
_entity_poly.pdbx_strand_id
1 'polypeptide(L)'
;MATTAAHGTDTGADTIGTESEGHSGDFCATEGHHHGYISDKTGYQKRMRRIEGQARGISKMIDDEKYCIDILTQISALTSALESVAIGLVDDHLKHCVMDAARLGNAEEAAAKLKEATDAIARLVRS
;
A
#
# COMPACT_ATOMS: atom_id res chain seq x y z
N MET A 1 74.29 16.26 13.87
CA MET A 1 74.82 17.56 14.34
C MET A 1 73.94 18.64 13.73
N ALA A 2 73.39 19.53 14.59
CA ALA A 2 72.81 20.86 14.28
C ALA A 2 71.49 20.84 13.45
N THR A 3 70.39 21.55 13.75
CA THR A 3 70.13 22.71 14.63
C THR A 3 68.61 22.92 14.81
N THR A 4 68.23 23.26 16.03
CA THR A 4 67.22 24.19 16.58
C THR A 4 66.18 24.91 15.68
N ALA A 5 64.91 24.82 16.14
CA ALA A 5 63.78 25.77 16.27
C ALA A 5 63.47 26.88 15.25
N ALA A 6 62.16 27.06 14.98
CA ALA A 6 61.49 28.36 14.99
C ALA A 6 59.96 28.21 15.16
N HIS A 7 59.41 29.00 16.09
CA HIS A 7 57.99 29.33 16.26
C HIS A 7 57.50 30.23 15.12
N GLY A 8 56.22 30.12 14.77
CA GLY A 8 55.50 31.09 13.95
C GLY A 8 54.00 30.93 14.13
N THR A 9 53.42 31.74 15.01
CA THR A 9 51.98 31.99 15.11
C THR A 9 51.64 33.25 14.29
N ASP A 10 50.71 33.16 13.36
CA ASP A 10 50.01 34.31 12.76
C ASP A 10 48.70 33.76 12.13
N THR A 11 47.54 33.92 12.77
CA THR A 11 46.58 35.04 12.66
C THR A 11 45.60 34.87 11.50
N GLY A 12 44.31 34.87 11.87
CA GLY A 12 43.27 35.56 11.11
C GLY A 12 42.61 34.80 9.97
N ALA A 13 41.39 34.34 10.21
CA ALA A 13 40.31 34.44 9.23
C ALA A 13 38.97 34.41 9.95
N ASP A 14 38.43 35.61 10.15
CA ASP A 14 37.02 35.88 10.37
C ASP A 14 36.15 35.09 9.37
N THR A 15 35.14 34.40 9.88
CA THR A 15 33.96 34.03 9.07
C THR A 15 32.75 34.72 9.66
N ILE A 16 32.42 35.86 9.06
CA ILE A 16 31.12 36.52 9.17
C ILE A 16 30.08 35.59 8.53
N GLY A 17 28.96 35.46 9.22
CA GLY A 17 27.93 34.46 8.93
C GLY A 17 26.98 34.78 7.78
N THR A 18 26.00 33.90 7.63
CA THR A 18 24.76 34.16 6.92
C THR A 18 23.71 33.15 7.36
N GLU A 19 22.63 33.70 7.93
CA GLU A 19 21.24 33.32 7.64
C GLU A 19 20.69 32.03 8.26
N SER A 20 20.26 32.19 9.52
CA SER A 20 19.09 31.52 10.08
C SER A 20 17.83 32.12 9.44
N GLU A 21 17.37 31.54 8.33
CA GLU A 21 16.02 31.76 7.82
C GLU A 21 15.12 30.58 8.19
N GLY A 22 14.05 30.89 8.92
CA GLY A 22 13.02 29.95 9.27
C GLY A 22 12.26 29.45 8.04
N HIS A 23 11.97 28.15 8.03
CA HIS A 23 10.82 27.64 7.30
C HIS A 23 9.86 27.01 8.31
N SER A 24 8.94 27.84 8.77
CA SER A 24 7.61 27.44 9.21
C SER A 24 6.91 26.74 8.04
N GLY A 25 7.05 25.43 7.98
CA GLY A 25 6.31 24.57 7.07
C GLY A 25 5.56 23.56 7.91
N ASP A 26 4.29 23.87 8.15
CA ASP A 26 3.21 22.98 8.55
C ASP A 26 3.40 21.55 7.99
N PHE A 27 4.07 20.69 8.75
CA PHE A 27 4.12 19.26 8.48
C PHE A 27 3.02 18.64 9.32
N CYS A 28 1.79 18.80 8.84
CA CYS A 28 0.70 17.93 9.27
C CYS A 28 1.15 16.51 8.92
N ALA A 29 1.62 15.80 9.95
CA ALA A 29 2.06 14.43 9.86
C ALA A 29 0.93 13.64 9.21
N THR A 30 1.16 13.14 8.00
CA THR A 30 0.27 12.18 7.38
C THR A 30 0.37 10.91 8.21
N GLU A 31 -0.60 10.75 9.12
CA GLU A 31 -0.76 9.53 9.89
C GLU A 31 -0.77 8.36 8.92
N GLY A 32 0.25 7.50 9.04
CA GLY A 32 0.42 6.35 8.19
C GLY A 32 -0.80 5.47 8.31
N HIS A 33 -1.67 5.49 7.31
CA HIS A 33 -2.71 4.47 7.15
C HIS A 33 -2.02 3.12 7.12
N HIS A 34 -2.07 2.39 8.22
CA HIS A 34 -1.58 1.02 8.30
C HIS A 34 -2.50 0.18 7.41
N HIS A 35 -2.17 0.10 6.13
CA HIS A 35 -3.01 -0.55 5.14
C HIS A 35 -3.08 -2.05 5.44
N GLY A 36 -4.25 -2.52 5.86
CA GLY A 36 -4.50 -3.91 6.26
C GLY A 36 -4.10 -4.98 5.24
N TYR A 37 -3.90 -4.64 3.96
CA TYR A 37 -3.44 -5.59 2.93
C TYR A 37 -1.96 -6.01 3.05
N ILE A 38 -1.17 -5.33 3.90
CA ILE A 38 0.29 -5.53 3.97
C ILE A 38 0.67 -6.91 4.56
N SER A 39 -0.24 -7.58 5.28
CA SER A 39 -0.02 -8.90 5.89
C SER A 39 0.48 -9.96 4.90
N ASP A 40 -0.01 -9.96 3.65
CA ASP A 40 0.40 -10.88 2.58
C ASP A 40 0.48 -10.18 1.20
N LYS A 41 1.20 -9.05 1.14
CA LYS A 41 1.38 -8.28 -0.11
C LYS A 41 1.86 -9.17 -1.28
N THR A 42 2.78 -10.08 -1.02
CA THR A 42 3.37 -10.96 -2.04
C THR A 42 2.35 -11.98 -2.55
N GLY A 43 1.52 -12.56 -1.68
CA GLY A 43 0.44 -13.46 -2.08
C GLY A 43 -0.64 -12.76 -2.90
N TYR A 44 -1.06 -11.54 -2.52
CA TYR A 44 -2.00 -10.74 -3.32
C TYR A 44 -1.44 -10.44 -4.71
N GLN A 45 -0.18 -10.01 -4.80
CA GLN A 45 0.47 -9.78 -6.10
C GLN A 45 0.55 -11.07 -6.93
N LYS A 46 0.80 -12.23 -6.31
CA LYS A 46 0.82 -13.52 -7.01
C LYS A 46 -0.56 -13.91 -7.53
N ARG A 47 -1.65 -13.61 -6.80
CA ARG A 47 -3.03 -13.81 -7.25
C ARG A 47 -3.35 -12.88 -8.43
N MET A 48 -3.01 -11.60 -8.32
CA MET A 48 -3.23 -10.62 -9.39
C MET A 48 -2.50 -10.97 -10.69
N ARG A 49 -1.25 -11.42 -10.62
CA ARG A 49 -0.51 -11.87 -11.83
C ARG A 49 -1.19 -13.05 -12.55
N ARG A 50 -1.88 -13.93 -11.83
CA ARG A 50 -2.65 -15.03 -12.44
C ARG A 50 -3.92 -14.52 -13.10
N ILE A 51 -4.64 -13.63 -12.43
CA ILE A 51 -5.84 -12.94 -12.96
C ILE A 51 -5.52 -12.20 -14.26
N GLU A 52 -4.41 -11.47 -14.31
CA GLU A 52 -3.94 -10.83 -15.54
C GLU A 52 -3.64 -11.85 -16.66
N GLY A 53 -3.07 -13.00 -16.31
CA GLY A 53 -2.84 -14.10 -17.25
C GLY A 53 -4.14 -14.67 -17.81
N GLN A 54 -5.15 -14.86 -16.97
CA GLN A 54 -6.49 -15.29 -17.38
C GLN A 54 -7.14 -14.28 -18.32
N ALA A 55 -7.08 -12.98 -17.99
CA ALA A 55 -7.63 -11.92 -18.84
C ALA A 55 -6.97 -11.91 -20.23
N ARG A 56 -5.63 -12.01 -20.30
CA ARG A 56 -4.91 -12.16 -21.58
C ARG A 56 -5.32 -13.44 -22.33
N GLY A 57 -5.53 -14.53 -21.60
CA GLY A 57 -6.02 -15.79 -22.17
C GLY A 57 -7.38 -15.63 -22.84
N ILE A 58 -8.31 -14.94 -22.19
CA ILE A 58 -9.64 -14.62 -22.73
C ILE A 58 -9.54 -13.77 -24.00
N SER A 59 -8.71 -12.71 -24.00
CA SER A 59 -8.47 -11.90 -25.20
C SER A 59 -7.98 -12.76 -26.37
N LYS A 60 -7.03 -13.66 -26.13
CA LYS A 60 -6.56 -14.59 -27.17
C LYS A 60 -7.65 -15.55 -27.64
N MET A 61 -8.52 -16.03 -26.74
CA MET A 61 -9.64 -16.89 -27.14
C MET A 61 -10.62 -16.15 -28.07
N ILE A 62 -10.79 -14.84 -27.90
CA ILE A 62 -11.60 -14.01 -28.78
C ILE A 62 -10.92 -13.86 -30.14
N ASP A 63 -9.62 -13.53 -30.15
CA ASP A 63 -8.82 -13.42 -31.38
C ASP A 63 -8.79 -14.73 -32.19
N ASP A 64 -8.74 -15.86 -31.49
CA ASP A 64 -8.75 -17.21 -32.06
C ASP A 64 -10.17 -17.72 -32.39
N GLU A 65 -11.19 -16.86 -32.30
CA GLU A 65 -12.61 -17.17 -32.57
C GLU A 65 -13.12 -18.44 -31.85
N LYS A 66 -12.73 -18.63 -30.59
CA LYS A 66 -13.14 -19.80 -29.79
C LYS A 66 -14.63 -19.82 -29.50
N TYR A 67 -15.13 -21.01 -29.19
CA TYR A 67 -16.54 -21.22 -28.87
C TYR A 67 -16.97 -20.36 -27.68
N CYS A 68 -18.10 -19.67 -27.84
CA CYS A 68 -18.55 -18.67 -26.89
C CYS A 68 -18.75 -19.23 -25.47
N ILE A 69 -19.18 -20.49 -25.33
CA ILE A 69 -19.39 -21.13 -24.02
C ILE A 69 -18.06 -21.34 -23.29
N ASP A 70 -16.98 -21.63 -24.01
CA ASP A 70 -15.64 -21.79 -23.41
C ASP A 70 -15.11 -20.44 -22.91
N ILE A 71 -15.34 -19.37 -23.68
CA ILE A 71 -15.00 -18.00 -23.29
C ILE A 71 -15.78 -17.60 -22.02
N LEU A 72 -17.09 -17.85 -21.98
CA LEU A 72 -17.91 -17.58 -20.79
C LEU A 72 -17.46 -18.38 -19.56
N THR A 73 -17.00 -19.61 -19.78
CA THR A 73 -16.42 -20.43 -18.71
C THR A 73 -15.15 -19.80 -18.15
N GLN A 74 -14.25 -19.31 -19.00
CA GLN A 74 -13.03 -18.61 -18.55
C GLN A 74 -13.34 -17.27 -17.88
N ILE A 75 -14.33 -16.52 -18.36
CA ILE A 75 -14.80 -15.29 -17.71
C ILE A 75 -15.29 -15.62 -16.30
N SER A 76 -16.10 -16.68 -16.13
CA SER A 76 -16.59 -17.10 -14.81
C SER A 76 -15.44 -17.48 -13.86
N ALA A 77 -14.41 -18.15 -14.38
CA ALA A 77 -13.20 -18.48 -13.62
C ALA A 77 -12.38 -17.24 -13.22
N LEU A 78 -12.31 -16.23 -14.09
CA LEU A 78 -11.67 -14.94 -13.81
C LEU A 78 -12.44 -14.17 -12.73
N THR A 79 -13.76 -14.11 -12.83
CA THR A 79 -14.63 -13.47 -11.82
C THR A 79 -14.46 -14.12 -10.45
N SER A 80 -14.49 -15.46 -10.39
CA SER A 80 -14.26 -16.21 -9.14
C SER A 80 -12.88 -15.92 -8.52
N ALA A 81 -11.85 -15.73 -9.34
CA ALA A 81 -10.52 -15.39 -8.87
C ALA A 81 -10.46 -13.96 -8.30
N LEU A 82 -11.16 -13.00 -8.92
CA LEU A 82 -11.28 -11.63 -8.43
C LEU A 82 -12.06 -11.58 -7.10
N GLU A 83 -13.16 -12.31 -7.00
CA GLU A 83 -13.94 -12.43 -5.76
C GLU A 83 -13.10 -13.00 -4.61
N SER A 84 -12.30 -14.05 -4.88
CA SER A 84 -11.38 -14.61 -3.88
C SER A 84 -10.37 -13.59 -3.37
N VAL A 85 -9.85 -12.72 -4.23
CA VAL A 85 -8.97 -11.62 -3.82
C VAL A 85 -9.73 -10.60 -2.98
N ALA A 86 -10.93 -10.20 -3.41
CA ALA A 86 -11.74 -9.22 -2.70
C ALA A 86 -12.11 -9.69 -1.28
N ILE A 87 -12.53 -10.95 -1.13
CA ILE A 87 -12.85 -11.55 0.17
C ILE A 87 -11.61 -11.56 1.08
N GLY A 88 -10.44 -11.94 0.55
CA GLY A 88 -9.20 -11.90 1.33
C GLY A 88 -8.88 -10.50 1.87
N LEU A 89 -9.00 -9.47 1.03
CA LEU A 89 -8.72 -8.08 1.43
C LEU A 89 -9.67 -7.59 2.53
N VAL A 90 -10.94 -7.98 2.46
CA VAL A 90 -11.92 -7.64 3.50
C VAL A 90 -11.61 -8.37 4.81
N ASP A 91 -11.27 -9.66 4.75
CA ASP A 91 -10.89 -10.43 5.95
C ASP A 91 -9.67 -9.81 6.65
N ASP A 92 -8.63 -9.43 5.88
CA ASP A 92 -7.46 -8.73 6.41
C ASP A 92 -7.83 -7.37 7.02
N HIS A 93 -8.73 -6.61 6.39
CA HIS A 93 -9.21 -5.34 6.93
C HIS A 93 -9.95 -5.51 8.26
N LEU A 94 -10.82 -6.52 8.37
CA LEU A 94 -11.52 -6.83 9.61
C LEU A 94 -10.55 -7.24 10.72
N LYS A 95 -9.55 -8.07 10.42
CA LYS A 95 -8.56 -8.56 11.40
C LYS A 95 -7.63 -7.49 11.94
N HIS A 96 -7.27 -6.50 11.12
CA HIS A 96 -6.32 -5.48 11.53
C HIS A 96 -7.05 -4.20 11.96
N CYS A 97 -7.82 -3.57 11.08
CA CYS A 97 -8.39 -2.26 11.36
C CYS A 97 -9.51 -2.31 12.41
N VAL A 98 -10.41 -3.30 12.35
CA VAL A 98 -11.53 -3.40 13.31
C VAL A 98 -11.07 -3.95 14.65
N MET A 99 -10.26 -5.02 14.65
CA MET A 99 -9.79 -5.60 15.92
C MET A 99 -8.84 -4.68 16.69
N ASP A 100 -7.98 -3.93 16.00
CA ASP A 100 -7.06 -3.01 16.69
C ASP A 100 -7.82 -1.82 17.29
N ALA A 101 -8.77 -1.23 16.57
CA ALA A 101 -9.65 -0.18 17.10
C ALA A 101 -10.47 -0.67 18.32
N ALA A 102 -10.99 -1.90 18.26
CA ALA A 102 -11.72 -2.51 19.37
C ALA A 102 -10.81 -2.74 20.59
N ARG A 103 -9.56 -3.17 20.40
CA ARG A 103 -8.58 -3.37 21.49
C ARG A 103 -8.17 -2.06 22.15
N LEU A 104 -8.09 -0.97 21.39
CA LEU A 104 -7.78 0.37 21.88
C LEU A 104 -8.95 1.03 22.62
N GLY A 105 -10.11 0.35 22.71
CA GLY A 105 -11.30 0.88 23.37
C GLY A 105 -12.05 1.94 22.56
N ASN A 106 -11.70 2.13 21.28
CA ASN A 106 -12.35 3.09 20.40
C ASN A 106 -13.54 2.45 19.68
N ALA A 107 -14.66 2.34 20.39
CA ALA A 107 -15.86 1.69 19.88
C ALA A 107 -16.46 2.42 18.66
N GLU A 108 -16.37 3.74 18.60
CA GLU A 108 -16.87 4.53 17.48
C GLU A 108 -16.06 4.29 16.20
N GLU A 109 -14.73 4.29 16.31
CA GLU A 109 -13.84 3.97 15.20
C GLU A 109 -14.01 2.54 14.71
N ALA A 110 -14.13 1.57 15.62
CA ALA A 110 -14.38 0.18 15.27
C ALA A 110 -15.71 0.01 14.50
N ALA A 111 -16.77 0.73 14.93
CA ALA A 111 -18.06 0.71 14.25
C ALA A 111 -17.99 1.36 12.85
N ALA A 112 -17.24 2.46 12.70
CA ALA A 112 -17.01 3.08 11.40
C ALA A 112 -16.27 2.14 10.42
N LYS A 113 -15.21 1.47 10.88
CA LYS A 113 -14.44 0.51 10.08
C LYS A 113 -15.25 -0.73 9.70
N LEU A 114 -16.07 -1.23 10.62
CA LEU A 114 -17.00 -2.32 10.32
C LEU A 114 -18.03 -1.93 9.25
N LYS A 115 -18.54 -0.69 9.31
CA LYS A 115 -19.45 -0.16 8.29
C LYS A 115 -18.77 -0.06 6.92
N GLU A 116 -17.54 0.46 6.86
CA GLU A 116 -16.74 0.52 5.62
C GLU A 116 -16.62 -0.88 4.97
N ALA A 117 -16.26 -1.89 5.76
CA ALA A 117 -16.13 -3.28 5.31
C ALA A 117 -17.46 -3.86 4.81
N THR A 118 -18.55 -3.62 5.56
CA THR A 118 -19.90 -4.09 5.20
C THR A 118 -20.35 -3.48 3.88
N ASP A 119 -20.13 -2.18 3.68
CA ASP A 119 -20.46 -1.48 2.44
C ASP A 119 -19.64 -2.03 1.26
N ALA A 120 -18.38 -2.41 1.47
CA ALA A 120 -17.54 -3.04 0.45
C ALA A 120 -18.07 -4.43 0.05
N ILE A 121 -18.41 -5.29 1.02
CA ILE A 121 -19.03 -6.60 0.76
C ILE A 121 -20.35 -6.44 0.01
N ALA A 122 -21.18 -5.47 0.42
CA ALA A 122 -22.47 -5.26 -0.21
C ALA A 122 -22.33 -4.88 -1.69
N ARG A 123 -21.27 -4.18 -2.09
CA ARG A 123 -20.96 -3.92 -3.51
C ARG A 123 -20.54 -5.20 -4.23
N LEU A 124 -19.71 -6.04 -3.61
CA LEU A 124 -19.24 -7.31 -4.17
C LEU A 124 -20.36 -8.32 -4.41
N VAL A 125 -21.37 -8.39 -3.53
CA VAL A 125 -22.49 -9.33 -3.68
C VAL A 125 -23.48 -8.91 -4.77
N ARG A 126 -23.46 -7.64 -5.18
CA ARG A 126 -24.39 -7.09 -6.20
C ARG A 126 -23.81 -7.07 -7.61
N SER A 127 -22.52 -7.36 -7.79
CA SER A 127 -21.87 -7.49 -9.10
C SER A 127 -22.08 -8.86 -9.71
#